data_AF-A0A1U7NX62-F1
#
_entry.id   AF-A0A1U7NX62-F1
#
_cell.length_a   1.000
_cell.length_b   1.000
_cell.length_c   1.000
_cell.angle_alpha   90.00
_cell.angle_beta   90.00
_cell.angle_gamma   90.00
#
_symmetry.space_group_name_H-M   'P 1'
#
loop_
_entity.id
_entity.type
_entity.pdbx_description
1 polymer ?
#
loop_
_entity_poly.entity_id
_entity_poly.type
_entity_poly.pdbx_seq_one_letter_code
_entity_poly.pdbx_strand_id
1 'polypeptide(L)'
;MKHGYELLTVRDAAQALMKSENAVRRLVKSGKLGAIREGGRYLLTHEAIKGYAGTLPHPVPVMAALYGARQILALDRLSKKMWPALKHDPSYQRSAGAFDTYFMPDAVPVCAGIVEAVEVRDYGRVLVLALDLARVRVDYQMLYAPLPSAQDEARSKAEAGDLMAPLFPGEGAGGAA
;
A
#
# COMPACT_ATOMS: atom_id res chain seq x y z
N MET A 1 30.91 -21.54 -18.80
CA MET A 1 29.56 -21.08 -19.24
C MET A 1 29.09 -20.00 -18.28
N LYS A 2 29.10 -18.72 -18.69
CA LYS A 2 28.54 -17.64 -17.87
C LYS A 2 27.02 -17.67 -18.10
N HIS A 3 26.27 -18.34 -17.24
CA HIS A 3 24.83 -18.11 -17.15
C HIS A 3 24.67 -16.66 -16.70
N GLY A 4 24.40 -15.76 -17.63
CA GLY A 4 24.02 -14.39 -17.34
C GLY A 4 22.64 -14.43 -16.70
N TYR A 5 22.60 -14.58 -15.38
CA TYR A 5 21.34 -14.47 -14.65
C TYR A 5 20.83 -13.04 -14.84
N GLU A 6 19.59 -12.92 -15.33
CA GLU A 6 18.90 -11.64 -15.33
C GLU A 6 18.76 -11.18 -13.88
N LEU A 7 19.43 -10.08 -13.55
CA LEU A 7 19.44 -9.51 -12.22
C LEU A 7 18.26 -8.55 -12.08
N LEU A 8 17.37 -8.87 -11.15
CA LEU A 8 16.18 -8.10 -10.83
C LEU A 8 16.46 -7.06 -9.77
N THR A 9 15.77 -5.93 -9.87
CA THR A 9 15.84 -4.88 -8.84
C THR A 9 14.98 -5.24 -7.63
N VAL A 10 15.16 -4.48 -6.54
CA VAL A 10 14.28 -4.54 -5.37
C VAL A 10 12.81 -4.30 -5.75
N ARG A 11 12.54 -3.44 -6.74
CA ARG A 11 11.19 -3.15 -7.21
C ARG A 11 10.56 -4.35 -7.89
N ASP A 12 11.31 -5.03 -8.75
CA ASP A 12 10.82 -6.23 -9.45
C ASP A 12 10.56 -7.36 -8.45
N ALA A 13 11.45 -7.53 -7.46
CA ALA A 13 11.24 -8.47 -6.37
C ALA A 13 10.01 -8.11 -5.50
N ALA A 14 9.76 -6.81 -5.28
CA ALA A 14 8.58 -6.34 -4.55
C ALA A 14 7.29 -6.67 -5.31
N GLN A 15 7.27 -6.49 -6.62
CA GLN A 15 6.14 -6.87 -7.47
C GLN A 15 5.93 -8.39 -7.47
N ALA A 16 6.99 -9.17 -7.66
CA ALA A 16 6.93 -10.63 -7.68
C ALA A 16 6.46 -11.24 -6.34
N LEU A 17 6.84 -10.62 -5.22
CA LEU A 17 6.46 -11.05 -3.87
C LEU A 17 5.20 -10.36 -3.34
N MET A 18 4.57 -9.48 -4.12
CA MET A 18 3.43 -8.65 -3.73
C MET A 18 3.65 -7.96 -2.36
N LYS A 19 4.83 -7.35 -2.20
CA LYS A 19 5.28 -6.65 -0.99
C LYS A 19 5.71 -5.22 -1.33
N SER A 20 5.86 -4.37 -0.31
CA SER A 20 6.51 -3.08 -0.49
C SER A 20 8.03 -3.25 -0.67
N GLU A 21 8.67 -2.33 -1.38
CA GLU A 21 10.14 -2.31 -1.51
C GLU A 21 10.83 -2.29 -0.14
N ASN A 22 10.28 -1.56 0.81
CA ASN A 22 10.81 -1.51 2.18
C ASN A 22 10.77 -2.88 2.87
N ALA A 23 9.69 -3.66 2.66
CA ALA A 23 9.62 -5.01 3.17
C ALA A 23 10.66 -5.92 2.51
N VAL A 24 10.87 -5.81 1.20
CA VAL A 24 11.93 -6.55 0.48
C VAL A 24 13.31 -6.17 1.00
N ARG A 25 13.60 -4.88 1.18
CA ARG A 25 14.87 -4.42 1.77
C ARG A 25 15.09 -4.98 3.18
N ARG A 26 14.03 -5.12 3.98
CA ARG A 26 14.11 -5.78 5.30
C ARG A 26 14.40 -7.28 5.18
N LEU A 27 13.82 -7.98 4.21
CA LEU A 27 14.12 -9.39 3.94
C LEU A 27 15.59 -9.58 3.54
N VAL A 28 16.11 -8.71 2.69
CA VAL A 28 17.53 -8.69 2.31
C VAL A 28 18.42 -8.42 3.52
N LYS A 29 18.14 -7.35 4.28
CA LYS A 29 18.92 -7.00 5.48
C LYS A 29 18.91 -8.08 6.57
N SER A 30 17.82 -8.82 6.69
CA SER A 30 17.70 -9.94 7.65
C SER A 30 18.26 -11.26 7.13
N GLY A 31 18.81 -11.30 5.91
CA GLY A 31 19.38 -12.50 5.30
C GLY A 31 18.35 -13.52 4.80
N LYS A 32 17.05 -13.23 4.91
CA LYS A 32 15.97 -14.13 4.45
C LYS A 32 15.83 -14.18 2.93
N LEU A 33 16.35 -13.16 2.24
CA LEU A 33 16.34 -13.06 0.79
C LEU A 33 17.75 -12.74 0.31
N GLY A 34 18.35 -13.69 -0.41
CA GLY A 34 19.69 -13.53 -0.97
C GLY A 34 19.71 -12.41 -2.00
N ALA A 35 20.64 -11.46 -1.84
CA ALA A 35 20.84 -10.36 -2.77
C ALA A 35 22.33 -10.12 -3.03
N ILE A 36 22.63 -9.69 -4.23
CA ILE A 36 23.96 -9.25 -4.67
C ILE A 36 23.99 -7.74 -4.50
N ARG A 37 25.06 -7.21 -3.90
CA ARG A 37 25.26 -5.76 -3.77
C ARG A 37 26.20 -5.28 -4.86
N GLU A 38 25.69 -4.44 -5.76
CA GLU A 38 26.46 -3.87 -6.88
C GLU A 38 26.16 -2.38 -7.01
N GLY A 39 27.20 -1.54 -7.07
CA GLY A 39 27.03 -0.08 -7.20
C GLY A 39 26.15 0.57 -6.12
N GLY A 40 26.14 0.01 -4.90
CA GLY A 40 25.28 0.49 -3.81
C GLY A 40 23.81 0.05 -3.88
N ARG A 41 23.42 -0.73 -4.90
CA ARG A 41 22.08 -1.27 -5.08
C ARG A 41 22.02 -2.74 -4.70
N TYR A 42 20.83 -3.21 -4.33
CA TYR A 42 20.57 -4.64 -4.16
C TYR A 42 19.96 -5.19 -5.45
N LEU A 43 20.55 -6.26 -5.96
CA LEU A 43 20.11 -7.02 -7.12
C LEU A 43 19.78 -8.45 -6.68
N LEU A 44 18.76 -9.03 -7.27
CA LEU A 44 18.22 -10.34 -6.89
C LEU A 44 18.11 -11.25 -8.11
N THR A 45 18.31 -12.55 -7.91
CA THR A 45 18.02 -13.53 -8.96
C THR A 45 16.58 -14.02 -8.85
N HIS A 46 16.01 -14.45 -9.98
CA HIS A 46 14.70 -15.12 -9.98
C HIS A 46 14.67 -16.33 -9.03
N GLU A 47 15.77 -17.06 -8.91
CA GLU A 47 15.92 -18.22 -8.05
C GLU A 47 15.83 -17.85 -6.56
N ALA A 48 16.46 -16.76 -6.15
CA ALA A 48 16.36 -16.27 -4.77
C ALA A 48 14.92 -15.91 -4.40
N ILE A 49 14.20 -15.26 -5.33
CA ILE A 49 12.79 -14.90 -5.15
C ILE A 49 11.91 -16.15 -5.08
N LYS A 50 12.07 -17.10 -6.01
CA LYS A 50 11.33 -18.37 -6.02
C LYS A 50 11.62 -19.20 -4.78
N GLY A 51 12.88 -19.28 -4.37
CA GLY A 51 13.33 -19.97 -3.16
C GLY A 51 12.64 -19.39 -1.92
N TYR A 52 12.69 -18.07 -1.76
CA TYR A 52 11.98 -17.41 -0.66
C TYR A 52 10.46 -17.64 -0.73
N ALA A 53 9.84 -17.49 -1.90
CA ALA A 53 8.40 -17.74 -2.07
C ALA A 53 8.01 -19.17 -1.67
N GLY A 54 8.86 -20.16 -1.96
CA GLY A 54 8.65 -21.56 -1.55
C GLY A 54 8.76 -21.81 -0.04
N THR A 55 9.34 -20.89 0.73
CA THR A 55 9.37 -20.97 2.20
C THR A 55 8.09 -20.47 2.88
N LEU A 56 7.21 -19.82 2.12
CA LEU A 56 5.99 -19.24 2.67
C LEU A 56 4.96 -20.34 2.97
N PRO A 57 4.15 -20.17 4.04
CA PRO A 57 3.14 -21.18 4.42
C PRO A 57 1.98 -21.27 3.42
N HIS A 58 1.77 -20.22 2.62
CA HIS A 58 0.77 -20.15 1.56
C HIS A 58 1.37 -19.51 0.30
N PRO A 59 0.75 -19.67 -0.87
CA PRO A 59 1.16 -18.97 -2.09
C PRO A 59 1.26 -17.46 -1.90
N VAL A 60 2.16 -16.80 -2.64
CA VAL A 60 2.44 -15.36 -2.52
C VAL A 60 1.16 -14.49 -2.54
N PRO A 61 0.21 -14.67 -3.48
CA PRO A 61 -1.00 -13.85 -3.51
C PRO A 61 -1.88 -14.03 -2.27
N VAL A 62 -1.95 -15.27 -1.76
CA VAL A 62 -2.69 -15.60 -0.53
C VAL A 62 -2.04 -14.96 0.69
N MET A 63 -0.71 -15.00 0.78
CA MET A 63 0.04 -14.32 1.83
C MET A 63 -0.15 -12.81 1.79
N ALA A 64 -0.15 -12.21 0.60
CA ALA A 64 -0.37 -10.79 0.43
C ALA A 64 -1.78 -10.37 0.89
N ALA A 65 -2.81 -11.12 0.47
CA ALA A 65 -4.18 -10.91 0.91
C ALA A 65 -4.32 -11.05 2.43
N LEU A 66 -3.76 -12.11 3.02
CA LEU A 66 -3.81 -12.36 4.46
C LEU A 66 -3.16 -11.24 5.27
N TYR A 67 -1.97 -10.76 4.85
CA TYR A 67 -1.30 -9.67 5.56
C TYR A 67 -2.08 -8.36 5.46
N GLY A 68 -2.62 -8.06 4.27
CA GLY A 68 -3.49 -6.90 4.09
C GLY A 68 -4.73 -6.95 4.97
N ALA A 69 -5.40 -8.11 5.01
CA ALA A 69 -6.58 -8.33 5.85
C ALA A 69 -6.27 -8.18 7.34
N ARG A 70 -5.18 -8.80 7.83
CA ARG A 70 -4.76 -8.69 9.23
C ARG A 70 -4.43 -7.25 9.63
N GLN A 71 -3.82 -6.48 8.74
CA GLN A 71 -3.52 -5.06 9.01
C GLN A 71 -4.81 -4.25 9.17
N ILE A 72 -5.78 -4.42 8.27
CA ILE A 72 -7.08 -3.73 8.36
C ILE A 72 -7.83 -4.14 9.63
N LEU A 73 -7.88 -5.43 9.96
CA LEU A 73 -8.52 -5.90 11.19
C LEU A 73 -7.81 -5.41 12.46
N ALA A 74 -6.49 -5.25 12.43
CA ALA A 74 -5.75 -4.66 13.55
C ALA A 74 -6.07 -3.17 13.70
N LEU A 75 -6.17 -2.43 12.59
CA LEU A 75 -6.59 -1.03 12.59
C LEU A 75 -8.03 -0.88 13.10
N ASP A 76 -8.96 -1.75 12.71
CA ASP A 76 -10.35 -1.78 13.21
C ASP A 76 -10.41 -1.88 14.73
N ARG A 77 -9.67 -2.86 15.29
CA ARG A 77 -9.61 -3.06 16.75
C ARG A 77 -9.02 -1.86 17.47
N LEU A 78 -7.98 -1.25 16.89
CA LEU A 78 -7.33 -0.09 17.46
C LEU A 78 -8.24 1.16 17.40
N SER A 79 -8.87 1.41 16.25
CA SER A 79 -9.84 2.49 16.07
C SER A 79 -11.00 2.34 17.05
N LYS A 80 -11.65 1.17 17.14
CA LYS A 80 -12.75 0.93 18.09
C LYS A 80 -12.34 1.16 19.55
N LYS A 81 -11.11 0.79 19.93
CA LYS A 81 -10.58 1.03 21.28
C LYS A 81 -10.37 2.53 21.56
N MET A 82 -9.90 3.27 20.57
CA MET A 82 -9.60 4.71 20.68
C MET A 82 -10.82 5.61 20.41
N TRP A 83 -11.85 5.09 19.75
CA TRP A 83 -13.02 5.81 19.27
C TRP A 83 -13.71 6.67 20.34
N PRO A 84 -13.92 6.21 21.59
CA PRO A 84 -14.55 7.03 22.62
C PRO A 84 -13.79 8.33 22.91
N ALA A 85 -12.46 8.32 22.79
CA ALA A 85 -11.59 9.47 23.02
C ALA A 85 -11.47 10.38 21.79
N LEU A 86 -11.60 9.83 20.58
CA LEU A 86 -11.31 10.54 19.32
C LEU A 86 -12.56 11.01 18.56
N LYS A 87 -13.75 10.48 18.86
CA LYS A 87 -14.99 10.80 18.13
C LYS A 87 -15.31 12.29 18.04
N HIS A 88 -14.89 13.07 19.04
CA HIS A 88 -15.12 14.52 19.11
C HIS A 88 -13.89 15.35 18.73
N ASP A 89 -12.76 14.72 18.38
CA ASP A 89 -11.55 15.40 17.97
C ASP A 89 -11.66 15.83 16.48
N PRO A 90 -11.69 17.15 16.17
CA PRO A 90 -11.79 17.64 14.81
C PRO A 90 -10.56 17.32 13.95
N SER A 91 -9.40 17.06 14.56
CA SER A 91 -8.19 16.64 13.85
C SER A 91 -8.30 15.17 13.40
N TYR A 92 -8.90 14.32 14.24
CA TYR A 92 -9.18 12.92 13.91
C TYR A 92 -10.19 12.80 12.77
N GLN A 93 -11.29 13.56 12.84
CA GLN A 93 -12.31 13.54 11.80
C GLN A 93 -11.76 13.94 10.42
N ARG A 94 -10.82 14.90 10.38
CA ARG A 94 -10.15 15.33 9.14
C ARG A 94 -9.15 14.31 8.60
N SER A 95 -8.52 13.51 9.45
CA SER A 95 -7.42 12.62 9.05
C SER A 95 -7.83 11.16 8.86
N ALA A 96 -8.76 10.65 9.67
CA ALA A 96 -9.15 9.24 9.71
C ALA A 96 -10.67 9.02 9.74
N GLY A 97 -11.47 10.06 10.01
CA GLY A 97 -12.93 9.94 10.14
C GLY A 97 -13.62 9.34 8.91
N ALA A 98 -13.24 9.79 7.71
CA ALA A 98 -13.78 9.26 6.46
C ALA A 98 -13.41 7.79 6.24
N PHE A 99 -12.19 7.37 6.62
CA PHE A 99 -11.75 5.99 6.50
C PHE A 99 -12.59 5.07 7.41
N ASP A 100 -12.75 5.44 8.68
CA ASP A 100 -13.53 4.65 9.63
C ASP A 100 -15.03 4.62 9.29
N THR A 101 -15.55 5.69 8.69
CA THR A 101 -16.98 5.82 8.37
C THR A 101 -17.34 5.09 7.08
N TYR A 102 -16.49 5.18 6.05
CA TYR A 102 -16.86 4.77 4.69
C TYR A 102 -16.07 3.59 4.13
N PHE A 103 -14.88 3.29 4.65
CA PHE A 103 -14.10 2.13 4.19
C PHE A 103 -14.25 0.94 5.12
N MET A 104 -14.11 1.17 6.43
CA MET A 104 -14.02 0.09 7.41
C MET A 104 -15.27 -0.82 7.49
N PRO A 105 -16.51 -0.30 7.44
CA PRO A 105 -17.71 -1.14 7.53
C PRO A 105 -17.78 -2.23 6.44
N ASP A 106 -17.36 -1.91 5.22
CA ASP A 106 -17.38 -2.84 4.09
C ASP A 106 -16.10 -3.67 4.01
N ALA A 107 -14.95 -3.10 4.37
CA ALA A 107 -13.67 -3.80 4.31
C ALA A 107 -13.51 -4.87 5.40
N VAL A 108 -14.03 -4.64 6.61
CA VAL A 108 -13.82 -5.54 7.76
C VAL A 108 -14.42 -6.93 7.54
N PRO A 109 -15.68 -7.10 7.08
CA PRO A 109 -16.25 -8.42 6.80
C PRO A 109 -15.46 -9.18 5.72
N VAL A 110 -15.04 -8.51 4.65
CA VAL A 110 -14.21 -9.10 3.59
C VAL A 110 -12.87 -9.57 4.15
N CYS A 111 -12.21 -8.75 4.98
CA CYS A 111 -10.95 -9.11 5.62
C CYS A 111 -11.09 -10.29 6.60
N ALA A 112 -12.17 -10.35 7.36
CA ALA A 112 -12.46 -11.50 8.24
C ALA A 112 -12.63 -12.78 7.41
N GLY A 113 -13.39 -12.71 6.31
CA GLY A 113 -13.56 -13.84 5.39
C GLY A 113 -12.26 -14.33 4.75
N ILE A 114 -11.30 -13.43 4.47
CA ILE A 114 -9.96 -13.82 3.99
C ILE A 114 -9.24 -14.66 5.05
N VAL A 115 -9.26 -14.24 6.31
CA VAL A 115 -8.60 -14.97 7.41
C VAL A 115 -9.21 -16.35 7.57
N GLU A 116 -10.54 -16.45 7.61
CA GLU A 116 -11.27 -17.72 7.72
C GLU A 116 -10.96 -18.66 6.54
N ALA A 117 -10.97 -18.14 5.31
CA ALA A 117 -10.69 -18.94 4.12
C ALA A 117 -9.23 -19.47 4.10
N VAL A 118 -8.27 -18.69 4.62
CA VAL A 118 -6.88 -19.15 4.76
C VAL A 118 -6.76 -20.30 5.76
N GLU A 119 -7.51 -20.27 6.88
CA GLU A 119 -7.46 -21.32 7.91
C GLU A 119 -7.85 -22.70 7.36
N VAL A 120 -8.86 -22.75 6.49
CA VAL A 120 -9.29 -23.97 5.80
C VAL A 120 -8.58 -24.20 4.46
N ARG A 121 -7.58 -23.36 4.12
CA ARG A 121 -6.81 -23.40 2.86
C ARG A 121 -7.65 -23.30 1.59
N ASP A 122 -8.78 -22.61 1.64
CA ASP A 122 -9.60 -22.29 0.46
C ASP A 122 -9.00 -21.08 -0.28
N TYR A 123 -7.96 -21.36 -1.07
CA TYR A 123 -7.24 -20.31 -1.80
C TYR A 123 -8.08 -19.67 -2.91
N GLY A 124 -9.04 -20.39 -3.49
CA GLY A 124 -9.96 -19.84 -4.48
C GLY A 124 -10.79 -18.71 -3.88
N ARG A 125 -11.41 -18.97 -2.72
CA ARG A 125 -12.19 -17.96 -1.99
C ARG A 125 -11.32 -16.79 -1.52
N VAL A 126 -10.09 -17.03 -1.07
CA VAL A 126 -9.17 -15.94 -0.70
C VAL A 126 -8.94 -14.97 -1.87
N LEU A 127 -8.71 -15.48 -3.08
CA LEU A 127 -8.44 -14.64 -4.24
C LEU A 127 -9.68 -13.83 -4.66
N VAL A 128 -10.87 -14.42 -4.58
CA VAL A 128 -12.13 -13.70 -4.83
C VAL A 128 -12.31 -12.57 -3.83
N LEU A 129 -12.17 -12.85 -2.52
CA LEU A 129 -12.30 -11.83 -1.49
C LEU A 129 -11.21 -10.76 -1.58
N ALA A 130 -10.01 -11.10 -2.05
CA ALA A 130 -8.96 -10.12 -2.29
C ALA A 130 -9.32 -9.13 -3.43
N LEU A 131 -10.02 -9.60 -4.48
CA LEU A 131 -10.55 -8.74 -5.53
C LEU A 131 -11.68 -7.85 -5.00
N ASP A 132 -12.58 -8.40 -4.18
CA ASP A 132 -13.64 -7.61 -3.56
C ASP A 132 -13.08 -6.52 -2.64
N LEU A 133 -12.04 -6.84 -1.84
CA LEU A 133 -11.34 -5.84 -1.05
C LEU A 133 -10.68 -4.76 -1.91
N ALA A 134 -10.15 -5.13 -3.08
CA ALA A 134 -9.59 -4.16 -4.02
C ALA A 134 -10.66 -3.23 -4.58
N ARG A 135 -11.87 -3.72 -4.87
CA ARG A 135 -13.02 -2.90 -5.28
C ARG A 135 -13.42 -1.91 -4.19
N VAL A 136 -13.59 -2.37 -2.96
CA VAL A 136 -13.91 -1.50 -1.81
C VAL A 136 -12.86 -0.38 -1.65
N ARG A 137 -11.58 -0.67 -1.87
CA ARG A 137 -10.51 0.36 -1.84
C ARG A 137 -10.67 1.39 -2.96
N VAL A 138 -10.97 0.94 -4.17
CA VAL A 138 -11.17 1.84 -5.32
C VAL A 138 -12.38 2.72 -5.09
N ASP A 139 -13.49 2.16 -4.66
CA ASP A 139 -14.72 2.91 -4.38
C ASP A 139 -14.48 3.96 -3.29
N TYR A 140 -13.80 3.57 -2.20
CA TYR A 140 -13.42 4.51 -1.16
C TYR A 140 -12.53 5.65 -1.67
N GLN A 141 -11.48 5.32 -2.44
CA GLN A 141 -10.58 6.31 -3.01
C GLN A 141 -11.32 7.28 -3.94
N MET A 142 -12.29 6.79 -4.71
CA MET A 142 -13.03 7.64 -5.65
C MET A 142 -14.06 8.54 -4.99
N LEU A 143 -14.72 8.04 -3.94
CA LEU A 143 -15.85 8.75 -3.32
C LEU A 143 -15.45 9.62 -2.12
N TYR A 144 -14.45 9.20 -1.35
CA TYR A 144 -14.20 9.77 -0.01
C TYR A 144 -12.76 10.20 0.24
N ALA A 145 -11.82 9.74 -0.57
CA ALA A 145 -10.41 10.13 -0.48
C ALA A 145 -9.79 10.32 -1.87
N PRO A 146 -10.35 11.18 -2.75
CA PRO A 146 -9.81 11.36 -4.09
C PRO A 146 -8.35 11.81 -4.03
N LEU A 147 -7.54 11.31 -4.97
CA LEU A 147 -6.16 11.78 -5.09
C LEU A 147 -6.19 13.31 -5.33
N PRO A 148 -5.36 14.08 -4.62
CA PRO A 148 -5.33 15.51 -4.78
C PRO A 148 -4.99 15.84 -6.24
N SER A 149 -5.74 16.76 -6.84
CA SER A 149 -5.38 17.28 -8.15
C SER A 149 -4.11 18.13 -8.04
N ALA A 150 -3.42 18.36 -9.16
CA ALA A 150 -2.28 19.28 -9.19
C ALA A 150 -2.63 20.69 -8.66
N GLN A 151 -3.90 21.10 -8.80
CA GLN A 151 -4.43 22.35 -8.26
C GLN A 151 -4.63 22.30 -6.74
N ASP A 152 -5.04 21.15 -6.19
CA ASP A 152 -5.15 20.95 -4.74
C ASP A 152 -3.79 20.94 -4.07
N GLU A 153 -2.79 20.30 -4.69
CA GLU A 153 -1.41 20.34 -4.21
C GLU A 153 -0.83 21.76 -4.26
N ALA A 154 -1.08 22.51 -5.33
CA ALA A 154 -0.63 23.89 -5.46
C ALA A 154 -1.29 24.81 -4.41
N ARG A 155 -2.60 24.65 -4.17
CA ARG A 155 -3.35 25.39 -3.14
C ARG A 155 -2.88 25.04 -1.73
N SER A 156 -2.69 23.75 -1.42
CA SER A 156 -2.17 23.34 -0.11
C SER A 156 -0.76 23.86 0.17
N LYS A 157 0.12 23.91 -0.85
CA LYS A 157 1.44 24.54 -0.74
C LYS A 157 1.36 26.06 -0.54
N ALA A 158 0.39 26.72 -1.17
CA ALA A 158 0.15 28.15 -0.98
C ALA A 158 -0.39 28.46 0.43
N GLU A 159 -1.32 27.64 0.93
CA GLU A 159 -1.87 27.74 2.29
C GLU A 159 -0.84 27.39 3.37
N ALA A 160 0.13 26.52 3.08
CA ALA A 160 1.26 26.20 3.94
C ALA A 160 2.35 27.30 3.98
N GLY A 161 2.17 28.40 3.23
CA GLY A 161 3.08 29.54 3.20
C GLY A 161 4.35 29.34 2.37
N ASP A 162 4.46 28.25 1.59
CA ASP A 162 5.67 27.93 0.84
C ASP A 162 5.76 28.65 -0.52
N LEU A 163 4.65 29.17 -1.07
CA LEU A 163 4.65 30.07 -2.23
C LEU A 163 3.40 30.96 -2.20
N MET A 164 3.55 32.28 -2.36
CA MET A 164 2.42 33.17 -2.67
C MET A 164 1.75 32.68 -3.97
N ALA A 165 0.48 32.28 -3.90
CA ALA A 165 -0.31 32.03 -5.09
C ALA A 165 -0.47 33.35 -5.88
N PRO A 166 -0.29 33.34 -7.22
CA PRO A 166 -0.52 34.54 -8.01
C PRO A 166 -1.98 34.95 -7.90
N LEU A 167 -2.20 36.22 -7.55
CA LEU A 167 -3.50 36.79 -7.20
C LEU A 167 -4.49 36.92 -8.38
N PHE A 168 -4.12 36.55 -9.61
CA PHE A 168 -4.97 36.71 -10.79
C PHE A 168 -4.88 35.51 -11.76
N PRO A 169 -6.02 35.06 -12.32
CA PRO A 169 -6.05 34.01 -13.32
C PRO A 169 -5.76 34.59 -14.71
N GLY A 170 -4.65 34.15 -15.31
CA GLY A 170 -4.40 34.26 -16.74
C GLY A 170 -3.65 35.51 -17.19
N GLU A 171 -2.39 35.32 -17.58
CA GLU A 171 -1.88 35.81 -18.87
C GLU A 171 -0.66 34.95 -19.24
N GLY A 172 -0.80 34.21 -20.34
CA GLY A 172 0.34 33.56 -20.97
C GLY A 172 1.19 34.59 -21.72
N ALA A 173 2.46 34.23 -21.89
CA ALA A 173 3.42 34.73 -22.89
C ALA A 173 3.77 36.24 -22.90
N GLY A 174 5.06 36.54 -22.68
CA GLY A 174 5.64 37.85 -23.00
C GLY A 174 7.12 37.91 -22.60
N GLY A 175 8.00 38.00 -23.58
CA GLY A 175 9.46 37.89 -23.45
C GLY A 175 10.23 39.16 -23.07
N ALA A 176 11.55 39.02 -23.22
CA ALA A 176 12.64 40.02 -23.12
C ALA A 176 12.96 40.51 -21.69
N ALA A 177 14.22 40.53 -21.23
CA ALA A 177 15.52 40.53 -21.90
C ALA A 177 16.57 39.76 -21.07
#